data_AF-A0A1Q3M306-F1
#
_entry.id   AF-A0A1Q3M306-F1
#
_cell.length_a   1.000
_cell.length_b   1.000
_cell.length_c   1.000
_cell.angle_alpha   90.00
_cell.angle_beta   90.00
_cell.angle_gamma   90.00
#
_symmetry.space_group_name_H-M   'P 1'
#
loop_
_entity.id
_entity.type
_entity.pdbx_description
1 polymer ?
#
loop_
_entity_poly.entity_id
_entity_poly.type
_entity_poly.pdbx_seq_one_letter_code
_entity_poly.pdbx_strand_id
1 'polypeptide(L)' 'ALLASGCASKTERQFISGCKTGGINDSTCSCIYDKLEKKYGEGGLKENIYTLQQTESFQMDMVNVSYQCMKE' A
#
# COMPACT_ATOMS: atom_id res chain seq x y z
N ALA A 1 17.22 -11.32 -5.57
CA ALA A 1 15.85 -11.27 -6.14
C ALA A 1 15.72 -9.95 -6.90
N LEU A 2 15.01 -9.96 -8.03
CA LEU A 2 14.91 -8.86 -8.99
C LEU A 2 14.24 -7.64 -8.34
N LEU A 3 15.02 -6.63 -7.97
CA LEU A 3 14.49 -5.31 -7.64
C LEU A 3 14.03 -4.70 -8.95
N ALA A 4 12.74 -4.85 -9.25
CA ALA A 4 12.11 -4.20 -10.38
C ALA A 4 12.24 -2.68 -10.18
N SER A 5 13.29 -2.10 -10.77
CA SER A 5 13.40 -0.66 -11.01
C SER A 5 12.45 -0.27 -12.14
N GLY A 6 11.17 -0.62 -12.00
CA GLY A 6 10.11 0.06 -12.71
C GLY A 6 10.03 1.47 -12.15
N CYS A 7 9.83 2.47 -13.00
CA CYS A 7 9.49 3.80 -12.50
C CYS A 7 8.28 3.69 -11.57
N ALA A 8 8.49 3.93 -10.27
CA ALA A 8 7.42 3.88 -9.28
C ALA A 8 6.22 4.70 -9.76
N SER A 9 5.04 4.08 -9.73
CA SER A 9 3.82 4.67 -10.27
C SER A 9 3.45 5.93 -9.49
N LYS A 10 2.59 6.79 -10.06
CA LYS A 10 2.10 7.96 -9.31
C LYS A 10 1.34 7.50 -8.05
N THR A 11 0.58 6.42 -8.17
CA THR A 11 -0.22 5.84 -7.08
C THR A 11 0.69 5.36 -5.95
N GLU A 12 1.74 4.62 -6.27
CA GLU A 12 2.77 4.16 -5.33
C GLU A 12 3.41 5.33 -4.58
N ARG A 13 3.89 6.34 -5.32
CA ARG A 13 4.53 7.52 -4.70
C ARG A 13 3.59 8.25 -3.74
N GLN A 14 2.32 8.42 -4.13
CA GLN A 14 1.34 9.08 -3.28
C GLN A 14 1.00 8.24 -2.04
N PHE A 15 0.86 6.92 -2.21
CA PHE A 15 0.63 6.00 -1.10
C PHE A 15 1.79 6.03 -0.10
N ILE A 16 3.02 5.84 -0.56
CA ILE A 16 4.23 5.85 0.28
C ILE A 16 4.36 7.21 0.98
N SER A 17 4.15 8.32 0.27
CA SER A 17 4.20 9.66 0.87
C SER A 17 3.15 9.86 1.98
N GLY A 18 1.92 9.37 1.78
CA GLY A 18 0.86 9.43 2.79
C GLY A 18 1.17 8.56 4.01
N CYS A 19 1.61 7.34 3.76
CA CYS A 19 2.04 6.38 4.78
C CYS A 19 3.17 6.95 5.67
N LYS A 20 4.17 7.60 5.06
CA LYS A 20 5.27 8.25 5.78
C LYS A 20 4.83 9.46 6.59
N THR A 21 3.89 10.25 6.05
CA THR A 21 3.27 11.35 6.81
C THR A 21 2.55 10.81 8.05
N GLY A 22 2.02 9.58 8.00
CA GLY A 22 1.47 8.85 9.13
C GLY A 22 2.49 8.32 10.14
N GLY A 23 3.78 8.57 9.96
CA GLY A 23 4.84 8.17 10.88
C GLY A 23 5.41 6.76 10.64
N ILE A 24 5.05 6.10 9.55
CA ILE A 24 5.57 4.77 9.19
C ILE A 24 6.86 4.92 8.36
N ASN A 25 7.83 4.04 8.58
CA ASN A 25 9.10 4.07 7.86
C ASN A 25 8.95 3.64 6.38
N ASP A 26 9.95 3.98 5.56
CA ASP A 26 9.93 3.79 4.10
C ASP A 26 9.79 2.32 3.68
N SER A 27 10.51 1.41 4.34
CA SER A 27 10.48 -0.03 4.05
C SER A 27 9.13 -0.65 4.38
N THR A 28 8.53 -0.29 5.52
CA THR A 28 7.20 -0.77 5.91
C THR A 28 6.13 -0.22 4.97
N CYS A 29 6.21 1.07 4.58
CA CYS A 29 5.28 1.64 3.60
C CYS A 29 5.35 0.95 2.24
N SER A 30 6.57 0.64 1.78
CA SER A 30 6.78 -0.09 0.51
C SER A 30 6.22 -1.51 0.61
N CYS A 31 6.48 -2.23 1.70
CA CYS A 31 5.90 -3.56 1.95
C CYS A 31 4.37 -3.56 1.92
N ILE A 32 3.73 -2.56 2.53
CA ILE A 32 2.28 -2.44 2.55
C ILE A 32 1.75 -2.23 1.14
N TYR A 33 2.34 -1.30 0.39
CA TYR A 33 1.94 -1.02 -0.98
C TYR A 33 2.05 -2.28 -1.85
N ASP A 34 3.21 -2.95 -1.84
CA ASP A 34 3.48 -4.13 -2.67
C ASP A 34 2.47 -5.25 -2.41
N LYS A 35 2.15 -5.53 -1.14
CA LYS A 35 1.19 -6.59 -0.79
C LYS A 35 -0.24 -6.25 -1.20
N LEU A 36 -0.65 -4.98 -1.07
CA LEU A 36 -1.98 -4.54 -1.50
C LEU A 36 -2.08 -4.48 -3.03
N GLU A 37 -1.05 -4.00 -3.71
CA GLU A 37 -1.01 -3.92 -5.17
C GLU A 37 -1.06 -5.30 -5.79
N LYS A 38 -0.34 -6.27 -5.21
CA LYS A 38 -0.41 -7.66 -5.61
C LYS A 38 -1.83 -8.25 -5.48
N LYS A 39 -2.64 -7.77 -4.52
CA LYS A 39 -4.00 -8.26 -4.28
C LYS A 39 -5.06 -7.58 -5.15
N TYR A 40 -4.98 -6.27 -5.31
CA TYR A 40 -6.03 -5.46 -5.94
C TYR A 40 -5.64 -4.86 -7.29
N GLY A 41 -4.35 -4.89 -7.64
CA GLY A 41 -3.78 -4.09 -8.71
C GLY A 41 -3.77 -2.59 -8.39
N GLU A 42 -3.03 -1.82 -9.19
CA GLU A 42 -2.93 -0.37 -9.01
C GLU A 42 -4.30 0.32 -9.16
N GLY A 43 -5.12 -0.12 -10.12
CA GLY A 43 -6.48 0.40 -10.34
C GLY A 43 -7.41 0.16 -9.15
N GLY A 44 -7.43 -1.06 -8.61
CA GLY A 44 -8.25 -1.41 -7.45
C GLY A 44 -7.80 -0.69 -6.18
N LEU A 45 -6.49 -0.50 -5.98
CA LEU A 45 -5.96 0.33 -4.89
C LEU A 45 -6.43 1.78 -5.00
N LYS A 46 -6.35 2.37 -6.19
CA LYS A 46 -6.79 3.76 -6.42
C LYS A 46 -8.28 3.93 -6.12
N GLU A 47 -9.11 2.98 -6.55
CA GLU A 47 -10.54 2.99 -6.25
C GLU A 47 -10.82 2.83 -4.76
N ASN A 48 -10.08 1.98 -4.04
CA ASN A 48 -10.32 1.76 -2.62
C ASN A 48 -9.70 2.83 -1.72
N ILE A 49 -8.56 3.44 -2.06
CA ILE A 49 -7.89 4.44 -1.21
C ILE A 49 -8.58 5.81 -1.29
N TYR A 50 -9.05 6.19 -2.48
CA TYR A 50 -9.57 7.54 -2.73
C TYR A 50 -11.09 7.64 -2.71
N THR A 51 -11.80 6.56 -2.40
CA THR A 51 -13.26 6.58 -2.21
C THR A 51 -13.62 6.64 -0.74
N LEU A 52 -14.71 7.35 -0.43
CA LEU A 52 -15.23 7.50 0.94
C LEU A 52 -15.83 6.19 1.49
N GLN A 53 -16.17 5.23 0.62
CA GLN A 53 -16.80 3.97 0.98
C GLN A 53 -15.87 2.80 0.65
N GLN A 54 -14.82 2.66 1.45
CA GLN A 54 -13.96 1.49 1.40
C GLN A 54 -14.77 0.25 1.77
N THR A 55 -14.54 -0.85 1.07
CA THR A 55 -15.11 -2.14 1.47
C THR A 55 -14.54 -2.57 2.83
N GLU A 56 -15.34 -3.26 3.63
CA GLU A 56 -14.90 -3.81 4.93
C GLU A 56 -13.69 -4.73 4.76
N SER A 57 -13.67 -5.54 3.70
CA SER A 57 -12.54 -6.40 3.36
C SER A 57 -11.26 -5.60 3.13
N PHE A 58 -11.33 -4.52 2.37
CA PHE A 58 -10.17 -3.65 2.13
C PHE A 58 -9.63 -3.05 3.44
N GLN A 59 -10.50 -2.60 4.33
CA GLN A 59 -10.07 -2.06 5.64
C GLN A 59 -9.38 -3.14 6.50
N MET A 60 -9.93 -4.35 6.53
CA MET A 60 -9.32 -5.48 7.25
C MET A 60 -7.98 -5.87 6.64
N ASP A 61 -7.88 -5.88 5.31
CA ASP A 61 -6.64 -6.18 4.61
C ASP A 61 -5.57 -5.10 4.86
N MET A 62 -5.94 -3.82 4.87
CA MET A 62 -5.04 -2.72 5.25
C MET A 62 -4.45 -2.94 6.65
N VAL A 63 -5.28 -3.28 7.65
CA VAL A 63 -4.82 -3.54 9.02
C VAL A 63 -3.91 -4.77 9.07
N ASN A 64 -4.34 -5.89 8.46
CA ASN A 64 -3.59 -7.14 8.47
C ASN A 64 -2.24 -7.02 7.78
N VAL A 65 -2.21 -6.40 6.60
CA VAL A 65 -0.99 -6.17 5.83
C VAL A 65 -0.05 -5.24 6.60
N SER A 66 -0.57 -4.16 7.18
CA SER A 66 0.23 -3.26 8.01
C SER A 66 0.90 -4.00 9.16
N TYR A 67 0.14 -4.84 9.88
CA TYR A 67 0.68 -5.64 10.97
C TYR A 67 1.74 -6.65 10.52
N GLN A 68 1.58 -7.26 9.35
CA GLN A 68 2.59 -8.15 8.76
C GLN A 68 3.87 -7.38 8.44
N CYS A 69 3.77 -6.25 7.75
CA CYS A 69 4.90 -5.44 7.32
C CYS A 69 5.64 -4.73 8.47
N MET A 70 4.98 -4.53 9.61
CA MET A 70 5.64 -4.03 10.82
C MET A 70 6.51 -5.10 11.51
N LYS A 71 6.32 -6.38 11.17
CA LYS A 71 7.08 -7.50 11.74
C LYS A 71 8.17 -8.04 10.81
N GLU A 72 8.13 -7.68 9.53
CA GLU A 72 9.19 -7.99 8.57
C GLU A 72 10.43 -7.13 8.85
#